data_AF-A0A657LWL5-F1
#
_entry.id   AF-A0A657LWL5-F1
#
_cell.length_a   1.000
_cell.length_b   1.000
_cell.length_c   1.000
_cell.angle_alpha   90.00
_cell.angle_beta   90.00
_cell.angle_gamma   90.00
#
_symmetry.space_group_name_H-M   'P 1'
#
loop_
_entity.id
_entity.type
_entity.pdbx_description
1 polymer ?
#
loop_
_entity_poly.entity_id
_entity_poly.type
_entity_poly.pdbx_seq_one_letter_code
_entity_poly.pdbx_strand_id
1 'polypeptide(L)'
;MLSLAGRPSSDTQARQVAAGTGTTFAAWSVEERAESQLLMRHVTARTRSWFKVASVSDEVSDRTLLYFGSAITAVKNGATGRRKIGPVFQALTSLHILYSRALLAAAVRRIERLNKMAKP
;
A
#
# COMPACT_ATOMS: atom_id res chain seq x y z
N MET A 1 7.90 -10.18 -11.02
CA MET A 1 6.52 -10.59 -11.39
C MET A 1 5.58 -9.55 -10.79
N LEU A 2 4.91 -8.63 -11.48
CA LEU A 2 4.28 -8.63 -12.81
C LEU A 2 4.80 -7.45 -13.66
N SER A 3 5.43 -7.73 -14.82
CA SER A 3 5.52 -6.74 -15.92
C SER A 3 4.37 -6.88 -16.93
N LEU A 4 3.45 -7.83 -16.72
CA LEU A 4 2.44 -8.25 -17.71
C LEU A 4 1.34 -7.23 -18.02
N ALA A 5 1.33 -6.05 -17.40
CA ALA A 5 0.33 -5.01 -17.64
C ALA A 5 0.90 -3.72 -18.29
N GLY A 6 2.19 -3.70 -18.68
CA GLY A 6 2.81 -2.52 -19.29
C GLY A 6 2.97 -1.32 -18.35
N ARG A 7 2.80 -1.52 -17.04
CA ARG A 7 2.88 -0.48 -16.01
C ARG A 7 3.87 -0.88 -14.91
N PRO A 8 5.18 -0.81 -15.17
CA PRO A 8 6.20 -1.20 -14.20
C PRO A 8 6.21 -0.25 -13.00
N SER A 9 6.63 -0.76 -11.84
CA SER A 9 6.95 0.07 -10.69
C SER A 9 8.21 0.88 -10.95
N SER A 10 8.20 2.16 -10.55
CA SER A 10 9.34 3.07 -10.68
C SER A 10 9.59 3.78 -9.36
N ASP A 11 10.84 3.76 -8.89
CA ASP A 11 11.26 4.51 -7.70
C ASP A 11 11.03 6.02 -7.88
N THR A 12 11.16 6.54 -9.10
CA THR A 12 10.86 7.93 -9.40
C THR A 12 9.39 8.24 -9.15
N GLN A 13 8.48 7.39 -9.64
CA GLN A 13 7.05 7.53 -9.36
C GLN A 13 6.77 7.41 -7.85
N ALA A 14 7.41 6.47 -7.16
CA ALA A 14 7.26 6.33 -5.71
C ALA A 14 7.68 7.60 -4.96
N ARG A 15 8.81 8.21 -5.33
CA ARG A 15 9.27 9.48 -4.74
C ARG A 15 8.32 10.63 -5.04
N GLN A 16 7.82 10.75 -6.27
CA GLN A 16 6.85 11.79 -6.63
C GLN A 16 5.55 11.65 -5.84
N VAL A 17 5.03 10.42 -5.71
CA VAL A 17 3.85 10.14 -4.89
C VAL A 17 4.13 10.44 -3.41
N ALA A 18 5.30 10.09 -2.89
CA ALA A 18 5.68 10.41 -1.50
C ALA A 18 5.77 11.93 -1.27
N ALA A 19 6.35 12.68 -2.20
CA ALA A 19 6.49 14.14 -2.15
C ALA A 19 5.18 14.89 -2.43
N GLY A 20 4.09 14.20 -2.78
CA GLY A 20 2.82 14.83 -3.15
C GLY A 20 2.80 15.48 -4.54
N THR A 21 3.88 15.37 -5.32
CA THR A 21 3.99 15.93 -6.68
C THR A 21 3.49 14.98 -7.77
N GLY A 22 3.26 13.70 -7.43
CA GLY A 22 2.73 12.68 -8.33
C GLY A 22 1.47 12.01 -7.79
N THR A 23 0.62 11.54 -8.71
CA THR A 23 -0.65 10.85 -8.40
C THR A 23 -0.70 9.41 -8.90
N THR A 24 0.35 8.91 -9.54
CA THR A 24 0.38 7.58 -10.17
C THR A 24 1.62 6.79 -9.79
N PHE A 25 1.46 5.49 -9.58
CA PHE A 25 2.54 4.53 -9.37
C PHE A 25 2.16 3.19 -10.00
N ALA A 26 2.88 2.74 -11.02
CA ALA A 26 2.54 1.52 -11.77
C ALA A 26 1.04 1.50 -12.19
N ALA A 27 0.30 0.48 -11.79
CA ALA A 27 -1.14 0.33 -12.04
C ALA A 27 -2.03 0.97 -10.96
N TRP A 28 -1.50 1.88 -10.15
CA TRP A 28 -2.18 2.54 -9.05
C TRP A 28 -2.26 4.05 -9.27
N SER A 29 -3.35 4.63 -8.79
CA SER A 29 -3.58 6.08 -8.72
C SER A 29 -3.93 6.47 -7.30
N VAL A 30 -3.52 7.67 -6.87
CA VAL A 30 -3.95 8.26 -5.60
C VAL A 30 -5.46 8.51 -5.67
N GLU A 31 -6.19 7.91 -4.74
CA GLU A 31 -7.64 8.12 -4.59
C GLU A 31 -7.92 9.21 -3.56
N GLU A 32 -7.18 9.21 -2.45
CA GLU A 32 -7.31 10.21 -1.40
C GLU A 32 -5.96 10.39 -0.69
N ARG A 33 -5.70 11.61 -0.20
CA ARG A 33 -4.51 11.96 0.56
C ARG A 33 -4.90 12.81 1.76
N ALA A 34 -4.35 12.44 2.91
CA ALA A 34 -4.32 13.27 4.10
C ALA A 34 -2.86 13.47 4.53
N GLU A 35 -2.63 14.29 5.55
CA GLU A 35 -1.30 14.67 6.04
C GLU A 35 -0.38 13.45 6.27
N SER A 36 -0.88 12.43 6.95
CA SER A 36 -0.12 11.23 7.32
C SER A 36 -0.63 9.95 6.67
N GLN A 37 -1.51 10.07 5.65
CA GLN A 37 -2.21 8.93 5.07
C GLN A 37 -2.36 9.05 3.56
N LEU A 38 -2.29 7.91 2.88
CA LEU A 38 -2.45 7.81 1.44
C LEU A 38 -3.34 6.61 1.10
N LEU A 39 -4.42 6.87 0.37
CA LEU A 39 -5.25 5.83 -0.24
C LEU A 39 -4.91 5.74 -1.72
N MET A 40 -4.56 4.53 -2.17
CA MET A 40 -4.28 4.23 -3.56
C MET A 40 -5.29 3.23 -4.10
N ARG A 41 -5.78 3.51 -5.31
CA ARG A 41 -6.72 2.66 -6.04
C ARG A 41 -6.04 2.01 -7.23
N HIS A 42 -6.16 0.70 -7.34
CA HIS A 42 -5.75 -0.04 -8.53
C HIS A 42 -6.65 0.34 -9.71
N VAL A 43 -6.12 0.32 -10.93
CA VAL A 43 -6.85 0.75 -12.15
C VAL A 43 -8.12 -0.03 -12.45
N THR A 44 -8.28 -1.24 -11.90
CA THR A 44 -9.53 -2.00 -11.98
C THR A 44 -10.62 -1.50 -11.04
N ALA A 45 -10.31 -0.54 -10.16
CA ALA A 45 -11.14 -0.05 -9.05
C ALA A 45 -11.56 -1.11 -8.02
N ARG A 46 -11.08 -2.35 -8.17
CA ARG A 46 -11.42 -3.50 -7.32
C ARG A 46 -10.56 -3.60 -6.08
N THR A 47 -9.35 -3.04 -6.11
CA THR A 47 -8.41 -3.14 -5.00
C THR A 47 -7.96 -1.75 -4.59
N ARG A 48 -7.89 -1.53 -3.28
CA ARG A 48 -7.37 -0.32 -2.65
C ARG A 48 -6.28 -0.71 -1.67
N SER A 49 -5.22 0.10 -1.63
CA SER A 49 -4.17 -0.01 -0.63
C SER A 49 -4.10 1.31 0.13
N TRP A 50 -4.00 1.20 1.44
CA TRP A 50 -3.94 2.34 2.35
C TRP A 50 -2.62 2.32 3.11
N PHE A 51 -1.97 3.46 3.16
CA PHE A 51 -0.70 3.67 3.85
C PHE A 51 -0.91 4.75 4.88
N LYS A 52 -0.46 4.51 6.13
CA LYS A 52 -0.48 5.54 7.17
C LYS A 52 0.81 5.51 7.97
N VAL A 53 1.26 6.70 8.36
CA VAL A 53 2.34 6.89 9.32
C VAL A 53 1.75 7.53 10.58
N ALA A 54 2.21 7.12 11.76
CA ALA A 54 1.88 7.79 13.01
C ALA A 54 3.13 7.90 13.88
N SER A 55 3.33 9.06 14.50
CA SER A 55 4.28 9.20 15.61
C SER A 55 3.65 8.62 16.87
N VAL A 56 4.46 7.91 17.65
CA VAL A 56 4.11 7.43 18.98
C VAL A 56 5.24 7.83 19.90
N SER A 57 4.96 8.77 20.78
CA SER A 57 5.90 9.22 21.80
C SER A 57 5.49 8.60 23.12
N ASP A 58 6.44 7.97 23.81
CA ASP A 58 6.31 7.54 25.19
C ASP A 58 7.48 8.09 26.01
N GLU A 59 7.46 7.85 27.33
CA GLU A 59 8.48 8.34 28.26
C GLU A 59 9.90 7.83 27.94
N VAL A 60 10.02 6.77 27.13
CA VAL A 60 11.29 6.08 26.85
C VAL A 60 11.84 6.45 25.48
N SER A 61 10.99 6.58 24.46
CA SER A 61 11.42 6.82 23.08
C SER A 61 10.32 7.32 22.16
N ASP A 62 10.71 8.14 21.19
CA ASP A 62 9.89 8.44 20.02
C ASP A 62 9.95 7.29 19.00
N ARG A 63 8.78 6.82 18.59
CA ARG A 63 8.60 5.71 17.65
C ARG A 63 7.75 6.15 16.47
N THR A 64 7.98 5.52 15.32
CA THR A 64 7.14 5.71 14.13
C THR A 64 6.43 4.40 13.81
N LEU A 65 5.10 4.42 13.80
CA LEU A 65 4.27 3.31 13.37
C LEU A 65 3.92 3.44 11.89
N LEU A 66 4.10 2.34 11.16
CA LEU A 66 3.75 2.22 9.75
C LEU A 66 2.58 1.26 9.62
N TYR A 67 1.47 1.73 9.04
CA TYR A 67 0.28 0.95 8.77
C TYR A 67 0.16 0.68 7.28
N PHE A 68 -0.19 -0.57 6.94
CA PHE A 68 -0.53 -0.98 5.59
C PHE A 68 -1.87 -1.72 5.60
N GLY A 69 -2.87 -1.14 4.94
CA GLY A 69 -4.19 -1.72 4.74
C GLY A 69 -4.42 -2.10 3.28
N SER A 70 -5.26 -3.11 3.05
CA SER A 70 -5.69 -3.51 1.71
C SER A 70 -7.15 -3.92 1.73
N ALA A 71 -7.91 -3.47 0.74
CA ALA A 71 -9.34 -3.76 0.62
C ALA A 71 -9.69 -4.17 -0.81
N ILE A 72 -10.50 -5.22 -0.94
CA ILE A 72 -11.05 -5.68 -2.21
C ILE A 72 -12.55 -5.45 -2.24
N THR A 73 -13.06 -4.77 -3.25
CA THR A 73 -14.49 -4.57 -3.44
C THR A 73 -15.12 -5.76 -4.17
N ALA A 74 -16.24 -6.22 -3.63
CA ALA A 74 -17.04 -7.28 -4.23
C ALA A 74 -17.78 -6.76 -5.47
N VAL A 75 -17.88 -7.60 -6.50
CA VAL A 75 -18.65 -7.30 -7.73
C VAL A 75 -20.06 -7.87 -7.61
N LYS A 76 -21.05 -7.20 -8.24
CA LYS A 76 -22.44 -7.64 -8.26
C LYS A 76 -22.57 -8.84 -9.20
N ASN A 77 -23.16 -9.93 -8.73
CA ASN A 77 -23.45 -11.09 -9.58
C ASN A 77 -24.80 -10.88 -10.30
N GLY A 78 -24.80 -10.91 -11.63
CA GLY A 78 -25.89 -10.43 -12.49
C GLY A 78 -27.24 -11.11 -12.30
N ALA A 79 -27.26 -12.37 -11.84
CA ALA A 79 -28.51 -13.14 -11.69
C ALA A 79 -29.19 -13.06 -10.32
N THR A 80 -28.47 -12.67 -9.25
CA THR A 80 -28.99 -12.76 -7.87
C THR A 80 -28.82 -11.48 -7.06
N GLY A 81 -28.16 -10.45 -7.60
CA GLY A 81 -27.89 -9.18 -6.90
C GLY A 81 -26.89 -9.28 -5.74
N ARG A 82 -26.50 -10.49 -5.32
CA ARG A 82 -25.54 -10.71 -4.23
C ARG A 82 -24.13 -10.26 -4.65
N ARG A 83 -23.50 -9.44 -3.82
CA ARG A 83 -22.09 -9.06 -3.96
C ARG A 83 -21.23 -10.18 -3.40
N LYS A 84 -20.34 -10.75 -4.20
CA LYS A 84 -19.38 -11.79 -3.75
C LYS A 84 -17.97 -11.47 -4.21
N ILE A 85 -17.00 -11.81 -3.38
CA ILE A 85 -15.59 -11.88 -3.78
C ILE A 85 -15.39 -13.27 -4.38
N GLY A 86 -14.96 -13.34 -5.64
CA GLY A 86 -14.73 -14.61 -6.33
C GLY A 86 -13.58 -15.42 -5.71
N PRO A 87 -13.55 -16.75 -5.90
CA PRO A 87 -12.58 -17.65 -5.24
C PRO A 87 -11.12 -17.31 -5.58
N VAL A 88 -10.86 -16.84 -6.80
CA VAL A 88 -9.53 -16.37 -7.22
C VAL A 88 -9.03 -15.22 -6.33
N PHE A 89 -9.91 -14.25 -6.02
CA PHE A 89 -9.53 -13.13 -5.16
C PHE A 89 -9.30 -13.58 -3.72
N GLN A 90 -10.01 -14.59 -3.24
CA GLN A 90 -9.78 -15.15 -1.90
C GLN A 90 -8.38 -15.80 -1.80
N ALA A 91 -8.02 -16.65 -2.77
CA ALA A 91 -6.68 -17.27 -2.79
C ALA A 91 -5.57 -16.21 -2.92
N LEU A 92 -5.74 -15.25 -3.82
CA LEU A 92 -4.79 -14.14 -4.00
C LEU A 92 -4.70 -13.24 -2.77
N THR A 93 -5.76 -13.14 -1.95
CA THR A 93 -5.75 -12.32 -0.72
C THR A 93 -4.76 -12.89 0.30
N SER A 94 -4.72 -14.20 0.49
CA SER A 94 -3.77 -14.82 1.43
C SER A 94 -2.31 -14.54 1.04
N LEU A 95 -1.99 -14.71 -0.25
CA LEU A 95 -0.66 -14.36 -0.79
C LEU A 95 -0.37 -12.86 -0.63
N HIS A 96 -1.37 -12.01 -0.89
CA HIS A 96 -1.23 -10.57 -0.75
C HIS A 96 -0.95 -10.15 0.69
N ILE A 97 -1.59 -10.77 1.69
CA ILE A 97 -1.33 -10.50 3.11
C ILE A 97 0.13 -10.84 3.46
N LEU A 98 0.60 -12.02 3.06
CA LEU A 98 1.99 -12.43 3.33
C LEU A 98 3.00 -11.49 2.67
N TYR A 99 2.80 -11.21 1.38
CA TYR A 99 3.66 -10.31 0.61
C TYR A 99 3.70 -8.90 1.21
N SER A 100 2.55 -8.36 1.60
CA SER A 100 2.43 -7.03 2.18
C SER A 100 3.15 -6.92 3.52
N ARG A 101 3.05 -7.94 4.37
CA ARG A 101 3.79 -8.02 5.64
C ARG A 101 5.30 -8.06 5.39
N ALA A 102 5.76 -8.83 4.40
CA ALA A 102 7.17 -8.89 4.04
C ALA A 102 7.70 -7.55 3.53
N LEU A 103 6.94 -6.85 2.68
CA LEU A 103 7.27 -5.51 2.21
C LEU A 103 7.34 -4.48 3.34
N LEU A 104 6.34 -4.46 4.23
CA LEU A 104 6.32 -3.54 5.36
C LEU A 104 7.51 -3.78 6.29
N ALA A 105 7.84 -5.05 6.57
CA ALA A 105 9.01 -5.40 7.36
C ALA A 105 10.33 -4.98 6.68
N ALA A 106 10.41 -5.09 5.34
CA ALA A 106 11.57 -4.61 4.60
C ALA A 106 11.71 -3.08 4.65
N ALA A 107 10.59 -2.35 4.56
CA ALA A 107 10.55 -0.90 4.71
C ALA A 107 11.02 -0.45 6.11
N VAL A 108 10.52 -1.10 7.17
CA VAL A 108 10.98 -0.85 8.56
C VAL A 108 12.49 -1.06 8.66
N ARG A 109 13.01 -2.21 8.24
CA ARG A 109 14.47 -2.50 8.29
C ARG A 109 15.29 -1.48 7.51
N ARG A 110 14.78 -0.99 6.38
CA ARG A 110 15.46 0.01 5.57
C ARG A 110 15.51 1.36 6.29
N ILE A 111 14.41 1.80 6.88
CA ILE A 111 14.31 3.07 7.62
C ILE A 111 15.19 3.02 8.87
N GLU A 112 15.15 1.94 9.65
CA GLU A 112 16.02 1.77 10.82
C GLU A 112 17.50 1.85 10.45
N ARG A 113 17.90 1.23 9.34
CA ARG A 113 19.27 1.33 8.84
C ARG A 113 19.65 2.77 8.49
N LEU A 114 18.76 3.51 7.82
CA LEU A 114 18.99 4.91 7.47
C LEU A 114 19.10 5.79 8.73
N ASN A 115 18.23 5.57 9.72
CA ASN A 115 18.26 6.32 10.99
C ASN A 115 19.55 6.07 11.77
N LYS A 116 20.06 4.82 11.78
CA LYS A 116 21.36 4.50 12.40
C LYS A 116 22.52 5.23 11.72
N MET A 117 22.49 5.36 10.39
CA MET A 117 23.53 6.07 9.63
C MET A 117 23.45 7.59 9.80
N ALA A 118 22.27 8.13 10.11
CA ALA A 118 22.04 9.57 10.30
C ALA A 118 22.31 10.06 11.72
N LYS A 119 22.52 9.16 12.68
CA LYS A 119 22.94 9.51 14.04
C LYS A 119 24.46 9.81 14.01
N PRO A 120 24.90 11.03 14.40
CA PRO A 120 26.31 11.40 14.40
C PRO A 120 27.15 10.57 15.37
#